data_AF-G1N177-F1
#
_entry.id   AF-G1N177-F1
#
_cell.length_a   1.000
_cell.length_b   1.000
_cell.length_c   1.000
_cell.angle_alpha   90.00
_cell.angle_beta   90.00
_cell.angle_gamma   90.00
#
_symmetry.space_group_name_H-M   'P 1'
#
loop_
_entity.id
_entity.type
_entity.pdbx_description
1 polymer ?
#
loop_
_entity_poly.entity_id
_entity_poly.type
_entity_poly.pdbx_seq_one_letter_code
_entity_poly.pdbx_strand_id
1 'polypeptide(L)'
;MYISSEWETEVQGFERHLGKKDEVRKDVYVLLKGKEDSGSQHSDFQGRIKLLKENLDFGQSLLQISNVKLKDAGLYHCLIEYGGADYKTISLKVQAPYRTITQEVVSTGDKEWKLTCQSEGYPKAEVMWQNGGCQDLTDKANTSYETGSDQLYRVTSTLTIKNKTRENFRCIFWNKEIQENTSANLYILDSADDVLWTESRRFVWPIFIVSVLVGSVSITVCIRKARANKDCRTHTAKSSINTAKLLKDKDAHDCRCPSFEDEELKYIQIEKT
;
A
#
# COMPACT_ATOMS: atom_id res chain seq x y z
N MET A 1 -7.42 26.15 -3.44
CA MET A 1 -7.03 26.51 -2.05
C MET A 1 -7.34 27.98 -1.83
N TYR A 2 -7.67 28.40 -0.60
CA TYR A 2 -8.06 29.78 -0.32
C TYR A 2 -7.07 30.46 0.63
N ILE A 3 -6.85 31.75 0.41
CA ILE A 3 -6.08 32.67 1.25
C ILE A 3 -7.08 33.74 1.72
N SER A 4 -7.27 33.89 3.04
CA SER A 4 -8.28 34.78 3.64
C SER A 4 -7.66 35.90 4.48
N SER A 5 -8.32 37.05 4.49
CA SER A 5 -8.16 38.08 5.53
C SER A 5 -9.50 38.75 5.79
N GLU A 6 -9.76 39.08 7.05
CA GLU A 6 -11.02 39.65 7.54
C GLU A 6 -10.79 41.08 8.05
N TRP A 7 -11.76 41.95 7.78
CA TRP A 7 -11.76 43.37 8.11
C TRP A 7 -13.22 43.83 8.28
N GLU A 8 -13.44 44.94 8.98
CA GLU A 8 -14.74 45.64 9.00
C GLU A 8 -14.72 46.84 8.05
N THR A 9 -15.92 47.30 7.65
CA THR A 9 -16.22 48.44 6.74
C THR A 9 -16.15 48.18 5.22
N GLU A 10 -16.58 49.17 4.44
CA GLU A 10 -17.53 48.99 3.33
C GLU A 10 -17.15 49.84 2.08
N VAL A 11 -17.85 49.60 0.97
CA VAL A 11 -17.98 50.42 -0.26
C VAL A 11 -16.77 50.56 -1.23
N GLN A 12 -17.05 50.20 -2.49
CA GLN A 12 -16.42 50.58 -3.77
C GLN A 12 -15.24 51.58 -3.74
N GLY A 13 -14.06 51.15 -4.21
CA GLY A 13 -12.96 52.07 -4.55
C GLY A 13 -11.52 51.57 -4.33
N PHE A 14 -11.35 50.30 -3.93
CA PHE A 14 -10.07 49.79 -3.43
C PHE A 14 -8.99 49.58 -4.51
N GLU A 15 -7.75 49.84 -4.10
CA GLU A 15 -6.55 49.26 -4.74
C GLU A 15 -6.00 48.15 -3.82
N ARG A 16 -5.74 46.96 -4.38
CA ARG A 16 -5.33 45.76 -3.63
C ARG A 16 -4.20 45.06 -4.36
N HIS A 17 -3.08 44.87 -3.67
CA HIS A 17 -1.91 44.17 -4.20
C HIS A 17 -1.63 42.94 -3.35
N LEU A 18 -1.48 41.77 -3.99
CA LEU A 18 -1.04 40.54 -3.32
C LEU A 18 0.36 40.16 -3.80
N GLY A 19 1.37 40.33 -2.96
CA GLY A 19 2.78 40.08 -3.31
C GLY A 19 3.39 38.90 -2.54
N LYS A 20 4.18 38.04 -3.21
CA LYS A 20 5.03 37.05 -2.53
C LYS A 20 6.32 37.69 -2.01
N LYS A 21 6.78 37.32 -0.81
CA LYS A 21 7.90 37.98 -0.13
C LYS A 21 9.29 37.46 -0.52
N ASP A 22 9.41 36.16 -0.79
CA ASP A 22 10.69 35.46 -0.76
C ASP A 22 11.54 35.72 -2.02
N GLU A 23 12.68 36.40 -1.81
CA GLU A 23 13.71 36.90 -2.76
C GLU A 23 13.27 37.80 -3.92
N VAL A 24 12.09 37.61 -4.51
CA VAL A 24 11.54 38.50 -5.56
C VAL A 24 10.08 38.80 -5.23
N ARG A 25 9.72 40.09 -5.19
CA ARG A 25 8.32 40.52 -5.17
C ARG A 25 7.64 40.06 -6.45
N LYS A 26 6.78 39.04 -6.34
CA LYS A 26 5.93 38.55 -7.42
C LYS A 26 4.51 38.99 -7.16
N ASP A 27 3.94 39.77 -8.06
CA ASP A 27 2.55 40.20 -7.99
C ASP A 27 1.63 39.04 -8.42
N VAL A 28 0.79 38.61 -7.48
CA VAL A 28 -0.09 37.44 -7.58
C VAL A 28 -1.46 37.86 -8.09
N TYR A 29 -1.93 39.02 -7.63
CA TYR A 29 -3.20 39.64 -8.02
C TYR A 29 -3.15 41.13 -7.74
N VAL A 30 -3.66 41.91 -8.69
CA VAL A 30 -3.80 43.37 -8.55
C VAL A 30 -5.23 43.78 -8.91
N LEU A 31 -5.88 44.49 -8.00
CA LEU A 31 -7.15 45.17 -8.24
C LEU A 31 -6.90 46.67 -8.23
N LEU A 32 -7.26 47.39 -9.29
CA LEU A 32 -7.21 48.85 -9.37
C LEU A 32 -8.60 49.38 -9.70
N LYS A 33 -9.15 50.26 -8.85
CA LYS A 33 -10.45 50.93 -9.08
C LYS A 33 -11.58 49.92 -9.37
N GLY A 34 -11.59 48.81 -8.63
CA GLY A 34 -12.53 47.69 -8.75
C GLY A 34 -12.31 46.75 -9.95
N LYS A 35 -11.43 47.09 -10.89
CA LYS A 35 -11.06 46.25 -12.04
C LYS A 35 -9.79 45.45 -11.75
N GLU A 36 -9.68 44.30 -12.38
CA GLU A 36 -8.50 43.46 -12.28
C GLU A 36 -7.44 43.92 -13.28
N ASP A 37 -6.19 44.06 -12.83
CA ASP A 37 -5.05 44.23 -13.74
C ASP A 37 -4.33 42.89 -13.92
N SER A 38 -4.55 42.26 -15.06
CA SER A 38 -3.85 41.04 -15.47
C SER A 38 -2.45 41.34 -16.06
N GLY A 39 -2.10 42.61 -16.30
CA GLY A 39 -0.83 43.01 -16.91
C GLY A 39 0.36 42.96 -15.96
N SER A 40 0.16 43.28 -14.68
CA SER A 40 1.17 43.13 -13.62
C SER A 40 1.34 41.70 -13.09
N GLN A 41 0.38 40.81 -13.34
CA GLN A 41 0.37 39.46 -12.74
C GLN A 41 1.56 38.59 -13.22
N HIS A 42 2.37 38.14 -12.27
CA HIS A 42 3.53 37.29 -12.52
C HIS A 42 3.14 35.93 -13.14
N SER A 43 3.91 35.47 -14.13
CA SER A 43 3.63 34.30 -14.99
C SER A 43 3.26 33.01 -14.24
N ASP A 44 3.92 32.71 -13.11
CA ASP A 44 3.59 31.56 -12.24
C ASP A 44 2.09 31.47 -11.87
N PHE A 45 1.39 32.61 -11.79
CA PHE A 45 0.03 32.75 -11.29
C PHE A 45 -1.03 32.97 -12.36
N GLN A 46 -0.62 33.27 -13.60
CA GLN A 46 -1.53 33.55 -14.70
C GLN A 46 -2.49 32.38 -14.97
N GLY A 47 -3.78 32.68 -15.09
CA GLY A 47 -4.85 31.69 -15.28
C GLY A 47 -5.14 30.77 -14.07
N ARG A 48 -4.46 30.94 -12.93
CA ARG A 48 -4.65 30.12 -11.71
C ARG A 48 -5.30 30.85 -10.54
N ILE A 49 -5.38 32.18 -10.59
CA ILE A 49 -5.87 33.03 -9.49
C ILE A 49 -7.28 33.55 -9.78
N LYS A 50 -8.13 33.60 -8.74
CA LYS A 50 -9.39 34.37 -8.73
C LYS A 50 -9.52 35.08 -7.36
N LEU A 51 -9.81 36.38 -7.35
CA LEU A 51 -10.35 37.05 -6.16
C LEU A 51 -11.86 36.79 -6.10
N LEU A 52 -12.37 36.32 -4.96
CA LEU A 52 -13.81 36.24 -4.71
C LEU A 52 -14.29 37.65 -4.34
N LYS A 53 -14.83 38.36 -5.33
CA LYS A 53 -15.29 39.75 -5.18
C LYS A 53 -16.58 39.81 -4.37
N GLU A 54 -17.39 38.75 -4.45
CA GLU A 54 -18.56 38.45 -3.64
C GLU A 54 -18.31 38.46 -2.12
N ASN A 55 -17.06 38.34 -1.66
CA ASN A 55 -16.69 38.43 -0.25
C ASN A 55 -16.30 39.86 0.20
N LEU A 56 -15.99 40.76 -0.75
CA LEU A 56 -15.52 42.12 -0.44
C LEU A 56 -16.62 42.97 0.21
N ASP A 57 -17.88 42.71 -0.14
CA ASP A 57 -19.05 43.37 0.46
C ASP A 57 -19.24 43.01 1.95
N PHE A 58 -18.57 41.96 2.43
CA PHE A 58 -18.49 41.55 3.84
C PHE A 58 -17.15 41.91 4.50
N GLY A 59 -16.36 42.81 3.89
CA GLY A 59 -15.01 43.17 4.35
C GLY A 59 -13.94 42.07 4.19
N GLN A 60 -14.32 40.89 3.68
CA GLN A 60 -13.43 39.74 3.53
C GLN A 60 -12.72 39.75 2.18
N SER A 61 -11.40 39.50 2.19
CA SER A 61 -10.63 39.26 0.97
C SER A 61 -10.24 37.78 0.87
N LEU A 62 -10.98 37.03 0.07
CA LEU A 62 -10.70 35.62 -0.23
C LEU A 62 -10.07 35.48 -1.62
N LEU A 63 -8.82 35.05 -1.67
CA LEU A 63 -8.14 34.74 -2.93
C LEU A 63 -8.05 33.21 -3.12
N GLN A 64 -8.53 32.74 -4.26
CA GLN A 64 -8.46 31.35 -4.68
C GLN A 64 -7.21 31.11 -5.53
N ILE A 65 -6.43 30.08 -5.19
CA ILE A 65 -5.39 29.49 -6.04
C ILE A 65 -5.86 28.11 -6.52
N SER A 66 -5.91 27.93 -7.83
CA SER A 66 -6.22 26.67 -8.54
C SER A 66 -4.94 25.98 -9.02
N ASN A 67 -4.98 24.63 -9.14
CA ASN A 67 -3.81 23.80 -9.50
C ASN A 67 -2.55 24.20 -8.70
N VAL A 68 -2.61 24.01 -7.37
CA VAL A 68 -1.60 24.46 -6.42
C VAL A 68 -0.33 23.61 -6.54
N LYS A 69 0.83 24.27 -6.52
CA LYS A 69 2.17 23.66 -6.67
C LYS A 69 2.99 23.92 -5.41
N LEU A 70 3.99 23.10 -5.11
CA LEU A 70 4.90 23.35 -3.98
C LEU A 70 5.57 24.73 -4.06
N LYS A 71 5.85 25.25 -5.27
CA LYS A 71 6.42 26.59 -5.49
C LYS A 71 5.48 27.75 -5.11
N ASP A 72 4.19 27.48 -4.90
CA ASP A 72 3.26 28.48 -4.35
C ASP A 72 3.56 28.74 -2.87
N ALA A 73 3.98 27.73 -2.08
CA ALA A 73 4.24 27.86 -0.64
C ALA A 73 5.22 28.98 -0.28
N GLY A 74 4.94 29.75 0.77
CA GLY A 74 5.74 30.90 1.21
C GLY A 74 4.90 32.03 1.83
N LEU A 75 5.49 33.20 2.00
CA LEU A 75 4.80 34.36 2.60
C LEU A 75 4.13 35.24 1.54
N TYR A 76 2.84 35.51 1.74
CA TYR A 76 2.01 36.39 0.93
C TYR A 76 1.65 37.66 1.72
N HIS A 77 1.77 38.83 1.10
CA HIS A 77 1.35 40.11 1.66
C HIS A 77 0.12 40.64 0.91
N CYS A 78 -1.01 40.71 1.61
CA CYS A 78 -2.22 41.37 1.11
C CYS A 78 -2.20 42.83 1.56
N LEU A 79 -1.88 43.73 0.64
CA LEU A 79 -1.94 45.19 0.80
C LEU A 79 -3.33 45.70 0.40
N ILE A 80 -3.85 46.67 1.15
CA ILE A 80 -5.10 47.39 0.84
C ILE A 80 -4.82 48.88 0.95
N GLU A 81 -5.21 49.64 -0.07
CA GLU A 81 -5.12 51.11 -0.07
C GLU A 81 -6.51 51.74 -0.26
N TYR A 82 -6.91 52.54 0.73
CA TYR A 82 -8.18 53.26 0.82
C TYR A 82 -8.03 54.44 1.79
N GLY A 83 -7.75 55.64 1.28
CA GLY A 83 -7.46 56.84 2.10
C GLY A 83 -6.19 56.75 2.97
N GLY A 84 -5.46 55.64 2.87
CA GLY A 84 -4.30 55.21 3.64
C GLY A 84 -4.03 53.74 3.31
N ALA A 85 -2.89 53.19 3.73
CA ALA A 85 -2.47 51.83 3.39
C ALA A 85 -2.22 50.96 4.63
N ASP A 86 -2.77 49.74 4.66
CA ASP A 86 -2.44 48.69 5.62
C ASP A 86 -2.18 47.36 4.88
N TYR A 87 -1.56 46.40 5.58
CA TYR A 87 -1.29 45.07 5.05
C TYR A 87 -1.47 43.96 6.09
N LYS A 88 -1.77 42.76 5.59
CA LYS A 88 -1.70 41.52 6.37
C LYS A 88 -0.75 40.54 5.69
N THR A 89 -0.08 39.74 6.51
CA THR A 89 0.88 38.72 6.05
C THR A 89 0.29 37.35 6.32
N ILE A 90 0.25 36.49 5.30
CA ILE A 90 -0.36 35.16 5.36
C ILE A 90 0.68 34.14 4.91
N SER A 91 0.84 33.06 5.68
CA SER A 91 1.77 31.98 5.35
C SER A 91 1.03 30.85 4.63
N LEU A 92 1.34 30.65 3.35
CA LEU A 92 0.80 29.54 2.58
C LEU A 92 1.72 28.32 2.75
N LYS A 93 1.23 27.29 3.42
CA LYS A 93 1.81 25.94 3.38
C LYS A 93 1.15 25.11 2.30
N VAL A 94 1.91 24.26 1.61
CA VAL A 94 1.40 23.31 0.61
C VAL A 94 1.90 21.92 0.98
N GLN A 95 1.00 20.94 0.92
CA GLN A 95 1.27 19.52 1.22
C GLN A 95 0.72 18.64 0.09
N ALA A 96 1.38 17.51 -0.14
CA ALA A 96 0.99 16.48 -1.09
C ALA A 96 0.99 15.13 -0.35
N PRO A 97 -0.19 14.58 0.03
CA PRO A 97 -0.26 13.35 0.80
C PRO A 97 0.06 12.12 -0.08
N TYR A 98 0.73 11.12 0.52
CA TYR A 98 1.22 9.87 -0.10
C TYR A 98 0.08 8.88 -0.42
N ARG A 99 -0.97 9.35 -1.10
CA ARG A 99 -2.24 8.63 -1.31
C ARG A 99 -2.10 7.42 -2.23
N THR A 100 -1.31 7.55 -3.29
CA THR A 100 -1.08 6.47 -4.26
C THR A 100 0.17 5.70 -3.85
N ILE A 101 -0.01 4.48 -3.34
CA ILE A 101 1.08 3.57 -3.02
C ILE A 101 1.14 2.50 -4.11
N THR A 102 2.20 2.53 -4.92
CA THR A 102 2.55 1.43 -5.83
C THR A 102 3.15 0.29 -5.02
N GLN A 103 2.69 -0.93 -5.27
CA GLN A 103 3.11 -2.14 -4.55
C GLN A 103 3.70 -3.17 -5.52
N GLU A 104 4.76 -3.85 -5.11
CA GLU A 104 5.42 -4.92 -5.86
C GLU A 104 5.76 -6.06 -4.90
N VAL A 105 5.56 -7.31 -5.32
CA VAL A 105 5.96 -8.52 -4.59
C VAL A 105 6.62 -9.49 -5.57
N VAL A 106 7.91 -9.76 -5.37
CA VAL A 106 8.73 -10.60 -6.26
C VAL A 106 9.44 -11.67 -5.45
N SER A 107 9.38 -12.93 -5.90
CA SER A 107 10.22 -14.02 -5.38
C SER A 107 11.64 -13.86 -5.94
N THR A 108 12.65 -13.84 -5.07
CA THR A 108 14.07 -13.70 -5.47
C THR A 108 14.78 -15.06 -5.64
N GLY A 109 14.06 -16.17 -5.45
CA GLY A 109 14.63 -17.52 -5.31
C GLY A 109 14.70 -17.95 -3.84
N ASP A 110 15.16 -19.17 -3.56
CA ASP A 110 15.50 -19.67 -2.21
C ASP A 110 14.45 -19.45 -1.09
N LYS A 111 13.17 -19.37 -1.45
CA LYS A 111 12.04 -19.01 -0.55
C LYS A 111 12.19 -17.62 0.09
N GLU A 112 12.90 -16.72 -0.56
CA GLU A 112 13.02 -15.30 -0.27
C GLU A 112 12.05 -14.49 -1.14
N TRP A 113 11.43 -13.48 -0.56
CA TRP A 113 10.54 -12.54 -1.24
C TRP A 113 10.96 -11.11 -0.96
N LYS A 114 11.01 -10.30 -2.01
CA LYS A 114 11.21 -8.86 -1.98
C LYS A 114 9.85 -8.17 -2.12
N LEU A 115 9.49 -7.35 -1.14
CA LEU A 115 8.27 -6.56 -1.10
C LEU A 115 8.64 -5.08 -1.22
N THR A 116 8.16 -4.39 -2.26
CA THR A 116 8.42 -2.96 -2.49
C THR A 116 7.13 -2.15 -2.31
N CYS A 117 7.21 -1.05 -1.57
CA CYS A 117 6.21 0.02 -1.59
C CYS A 117 6.86 1.32 -2.06
N GLN A 118 6.25 1.99 -3.03
CA GLN A 118 6.67 3.31 -3.50
C GLN A 118 5.49 4.28 -3.46
N SER A 119 5.72 5.51 -3.00
CA SER A 119 4.75 6.60 -3.08
C SER A 119 5.46 7.95 -3.24
N GLU A 120 4.71 8.98 -3.66
CA GLU A 120 5.21 10.33 -3.88
C GLU A 120 4.39 11.34 -3.07
N GLY A 121 5.08 12.30 -2.43
CA GLY A 121 4.42 13.26 -1.54
C GLY A 121 5.36 14.32 -0.94
N TYR A 122 4.79 15.20 -0.12
CA TYR A 122 5.50 16.29 0.56
C TYR A 122 4.68 16.77 1.78
N PRO A 123 5.29 17.09 2.95
CA PRO A 123 6.71 16.92 3.33
C PRO A 123 7.22 15.47 3.30
N LYS A 124 8.47 15.25 3.72
CA LYS A 124 9.08 13.91 3.76
C LYS A 124 8.33 13.00 4.74
N ALA A 125 7.91 11.82 4.28
CA ALA A 125 7.36 10.78 5.15
C ALA A 125 8.45 9.82 5.68
N GLU A 126 8.16 9.20 6.81
CA GLU A 126 8.79 7.98 7.30
C GLU A 126 8.01 6.77 6.75
N VAL A 127 8.66 5.61 6.56
CA VAL A 127 7.97 4.38 6.13
C VAL A 127 8.16 3.28 7.17
N MET A 128 7.06 2.82 7.75
CA MET A 128 7.01 1.70 8.70
C MET A 128 6.52 0.43 8.01
N TRP A 129 6.96 -0.73 8.49
CA TRP A 129 6.49 -2.05 8.04
C TRP A 129 6.00 -2.91 9.20
N GLN A 130 4.86 -3.56 9.01
CA GLN A 130 4.37 -4.60 9.92
C GLN A 130 3.86 -5.83 9.14
N ASN A 131 3.77 -6.98 9.82
CA ASN A 131 3.01 -8.14 9.33
C ASN A 131 1.57 -8.16 9.91
N GLY A 132 0.77 -9.14 9.50
CA GLY A 132 -0.58 -9.37 10.05
C GLY A 132 -0.64 -9.69 11.55
N GLY A 133 0.49 -10.00 12.19
CA GLY A 133 0.62 -10.15 13.64
C GLY A 133 1.01 -8.86 14.37
N CYS A 134 0.98 -7.71 13.68
CA CYS A 134 1.43 -6.40 14.17
C CYS A 134 2.90 -6.38 14.67
N GLN A 135 3.74 -7.32 14.23
CA GLN A 135 5.17 -7.29 14.49
C GLN A 135 5.81 -6.20 13.61
N ASP A 136 6.54 -5.28 14.24
CA ASP A 136 7.35 -4.29 13.53
C ASP A 136 8.52 -4.96 12.78
N LEU A 137 8.69 -4.57 11.52
CA LEU A 137 9.72 -5.04 10.60
C LEU A 137 10.49 -3.86 9.96
N THR A 138 10.27 -2.63 10.43
CA THR A 138 10.84 -1.39 9.87
C THR A 138 12.36 -1.41 9.84
N ASP A 139 13.02 -1.88 10.90
CA ASP A 139 14.49 -2.04 10.98
C ASP A 139 15.08 -3.04 9.96
N LYS A 140 14.24 -3.84 9.31
CA LYS A 140 14.63 -4.83 8.29
C LYS A 140 14.33 -4.35 6.86
N ALA A 141 13.68 -3.19 6.72
CA ALA A 141 13.40 -2.58 5.43
C ALA A 141 14.50 -1.57 5.06
N ASN A 142 14.77 -1.46 3.76
CA ASN A 142 15.63 -0.42 3.20
C ASN A 142 14.76 0.64 2.52
N THR A 143 14.83 1.89 2.97
CA THR A 143 14.00 3.00 2.46
C THR A 143 14.87 4.08 1.82
N SER A 144 14.77 4.22 0.50
CA SER A 144 15.41 5.28 -0.27
C SER A 144 14.50 6.50 -0.44
N TYR A 145 15.13 7.65 -0.69
CA TYR A 145 14.47 8.94 -0.87
C TYR A 145 15.07 9.65 -2.09
N GLU A 146 14.24 9.91 -3.08
CA GLU A 146 14.56 10.70 -4.27
C GLU A 146 13.71 11.99 -4.26
N THR A 147 14.13 13.02 -4.99
CA THR A 147 13.36 14.27 -5.12
C THR A 147 13.04 14.53 -6.59
N GLY A 148 11.75 14.62 -6.90
CA GLY A 148 11.25 14.88 -8.26
C GLY A 148 11.52 16.31 -8.72
N SER A 149 11.37 16.55 -10.03
CA SER A 149 11.51 17.89 -10.62
C SER A 149 10.38 18.86 -10.24
N ASP A 150 9.29 18.33 -9.69
CA ASP A 150 8.19 19.01 -9.02
C ASP A 150 8.48 19.33 -7.53
N GLN A 151 9.56 18.80 -6.98
CA GLN A 151 10.00 18.79 -5.57
C GLN A 151 9.19 17.86 -4.64
N LEU A 152 8.44 16.89 -5.18
CA LEU A 152 7.90 15.80 -4.36
C LEU A 152 9.04 14.86 -3.94
N TYR A 153 8.92 14.28 -2.74
CA TYR A 153 9.74 13.15 -2.33
C TYR A 153 9.14 11.87 -2.92
N ARG A 154 9.92 11.20 -3.77
CA ARG A 154 9.68 9.82 -4.16
C ARG A 154 10.32 8.93 -3.11
N VAL A 155 9.49 8.18 -2.39
CA VAL A 155 9.91 7.37 -1.25
C VAL A 155 9.65 5.91 -1.58
N THR A 156 10.72 5.12 -1.65
CA THR A 156 10.68 3.71 -2.03
C THR A 156 11.25 2.88 -0.90
N SER A 157 10.42 2.03 -0.30
CA SER A 157 10.81 1.14 0.79
C SER A 157 10.71 -0.32 0.35
N THR A 158 11.76 -1.09 0.64
CA THR A 158 11.90 -2.50 0.28
C THR A 158 12.09 -3.35 1.54
N LEU A 159 11.22 -4.32 1.76
CA LEU A 159 11.35 -5.33 2.81
C LEU A 159 11.67 -6.69 2.18
N THR A 160 12.74 -7.35 2.65
CA THR A 160 13.09 -8.71 2.21
C THR A 160 12.77 -9.71 3.33
N ILE A 161 11.99 -10.75 3.03
CA ILE A 161 11.58 -11.79 3.99
C ILE A 161 11.94 -13.18 3.47
N LYS A 162 12.20 -14.12 4.40
CA LYS A 162 12.47 -15.54 4.09
C LYS A 162 11.44 -16.46 4.72
N ASN A 163 11.09 -17.52 4.00
CA ASN A 163 10.40 -18.70 4.52
C ASN A 163 9.07 -18.39 5.27
N LYS A 164 8.25 -17.50 4.70
CA LYS A 164 6.83 -17.34 5.07
C LYS A 164 5.98 -17.26 3.81
N THR A 165 5.05 -18.19 3.65
CA THR A 165 3.96 -18.11 2.66
C THR A 165 2.67 -17.72 3.36
N ARG A 166 1.75 -17.05 2.64
CA ARG A 166 0.40 -16.68 3.15
C ARG A 166 0.38 -15.74 4.36
N GLU A 167 1.47 -15.01 4.62
CA GLU A 167 1.47 -13.85 5.53
C GLU A 167 1.15 -12.57 4.73
N ASN A 168 0.38 -11.67 5.33
CA ASN A 168 0.15 -10.31 4.82
C ASN A 168 1.11 -9.31 5.50
N PHE A 169 1.54 -8.33 4.73
CA PHE A 169 2.41 -7.24 5.16
C PHE A 169 1.72 -5.91 4.91
N ARG A 170 2.00 -4.91 5.74
CA ARG A 170 1.43 -3.57 5.61
C ARG A 170 2.55 -2.55 5.72
N CYS A 171 2.79 -1.84 4.63
CA CYS A 171 3.66 -0.66 4.63
C CYS A 171 2.82 0.58 4.97
N ILE A 172 3.37 1.49 5.78
CA ILE A 172 2.71 2.72 6.22
C ILE A 172 3.64 3.90 5.94
N PHE A 173 3.20 4.83 5.09
CA PHE A 173 3.83 6.13 4.90
C PHE A 173 3.25 7.08 5.95
N TRP A 174 4.06 7.51 6.91
CA TRP A 174 3.67 8.41 8.00
C TRP A 174 4.32 9.79 7.79
N ASN A 175 3.51 10.84 7.73
CA ASN A 175 4.00 12.20 7.62
C ASN A 175 3.71 12.99 8.91
N LYS A 176 4.75 13.09 9.75
CA LYS A 176 4.73 13.74 11.06
C LYS A 176 4.32 15.22 11.05
N GLU A 177 4.52 15.95 9.94
CA GLU A 177 4.17 17.37 9.85
C GLU A 177 2.67 17.60 9.63
N ILE A 178 2.00 16.69 8.91
CA ILE A 178 0.55 16.77 8.62
C ILE A 178 -0.28 15.83 9.50
N GLN A 179 0.37 14.93 10.25
CA GLN A 179 -0.25 13.89 11.11
C GLN A 179 -1.16 12.91 10.36
N GLU A 180 -0.94 12.75 9.04
CA GLU A 180 -1.61 11.75 8.20
C GLU A 180 -0.70 10.53 7.99
N ASN A 181 -1.30 9.34 7.95
CA ASN A 181 -0.69 8.16 7.33
C ASN A 181 -1.50 7.70 6.11
N THR A 182 -0.82 7.07 5.17
CA THR A 182 -1.45 6.19 4.17
C THR A 182 -0.76 4.84 4.24
N SER A 183 -1.51 3.74 4.07
CA SER A 183 -0.97 2.38 4.20
C SER A 183 -1.55 1.44 3.17
N ALA A 184 -0.75 0.52 2.66
CA ALA A 184 -1.18 -0.49 1.69
C ALA A 184 -0.79 -1.90 2.14
N ASN A 185 -1.64 -2.88 1.82
CA ASN A 185 -1.49 -4.29 2.24
C ASN A 185 -0.97 -5.15 1.09
N LEU A 186 0.07 -5.94 1.34
CA LEU A 186 0.76 -6.80 0.38
C LEU A 186 0.57 -8.26 0.83
N TYR A 187 0.34 -9.16 -0.12
CA TYR A 187 0.03 -10.56 0.16
C TYR A 187 0.99 -11.48 -0.58
N ILE A 188 1.66 -12.37 0.15
CA ILE A 188 2.50 -13.41 -0.46
C ILE A 188 1.63 -14.61 -0.83
N LEU A 189 1.21 -14.64 -2.09
CA LEU A 189 0.52 -15.78 -2.69
C LEU A 189 1.51 -16.93 -2.92
N ASP A 190 1.04 -18.18 -2.81
CA ASP A 190 1.87 -19.35 -3.15
C ASP A 190 2.21 -19.33 -4.64
N SER A 191 3.49 -19.53 -4.97
CA SER A 191 3.94 -19.84 -6.33
C SER A 191 3.35 -21.19 -6.75
N ALA A 192 2.52 -21.20 -7.79
CA ALA A 192 1.77 -22.37 -8.22
C ALA A 192 2.64 -23.57 -8.66
N ASP A 193 3.94 -23.34 -8.88
CA ASP A 193 4.92 -24.30 -9.38
C ASP A 193 5.12 -25.53 -8.47
N ASP A 194 4.96 -25.39 -7.14
CA ASP A 194 5.16 -26.48 -6.17
C ASP A 194 3.99 -27.51 -6.18
N VAL A 195 2.82 -27.09 -6.65
CA VAL A 195 1.64 -27.97 -6.81
C VAL A 195 1.89 -29.02 -7.89
N LEU A 196 2.57 -28.64 -8.99
CA LEU A 196 2.77 -29.46 -10.18
C LEU A 196 3.72 -30.65 -9.92
N TRP A 197 4.70 -30.48 -9.02
CA TRP A 197 5.57 -31.56 -8.55
C TRP A 197 4.91 -32.48 -7.53
N THR A 198 3.91 -31.99 -6.79
CA THR A 198 3.20 -32.77 -5.77
C THR A 198 2.27 -33.81 -6.37
N GLU A 199 1.53 -33.47 -7.45
CA GLU A 199 0.64 -34.42 -8.13
C GLU A 199 1.40 -35.50 -8.93
N SER A 200 2.45 -35.15 -9.66
CA SER A 200 3.22 -36.16 -10.42
C SER A 200 3.74 -37.30 -9.52
N ARG A 201 4.18 -36.95 -8.30
CA ARG A 201 4.65 -37.91 -7.28
C ARG A 201 3.53 -38.83 -6.75
N ARG A 202 2.26 -38.40 -6.77
CA ARG A 202 1.09 -39.24 -6.41
C ARG A 202 0.82 -40.35 -7.42
N PHE A 203 1.17 -40.18 -8.69
CA PHE A 203 0.99 -41.19 -9.73
C PHE A 203 2.22 -42.11 -9.92
N VAL A 204 3.45 -41.59 -9.75
CA VAL A 204 4.68 -42.40 -9.90
C VAL A 204 4.72 -43.60 -8.94
N TRP A 205 4.31 -43.42 -7.68
CA TRP A 205 4.33 -44.49 -6.67
C TRP A 205 3.39 -45.68 -6.99
N PRO A 206 2.08 -45.48 -7.25
CA PRO A 206 1.20 -46.58 -7.64
C PRO A 206 1.60 -47.20 -8.99
N ILE A 207 2.13 -46.44 -9.95
CA ILE A 207 2.65 -47.00 -11.21
C ILE A 207 3.84 -47.94 -10.94
N PHE A 208 4.76 -47.58 -10.03
CA PHE A 208 5.85 -48.46 -9.60
C PHE A 208 5.36 -49.73 -8.89
N ILE A 209 4.35 -49.61 -8.02
CA ILE A 209 3.76 -50.77 -7.34
C ILE A 209 3.10 -51.71 -8.36
N VAL A 210 2.32 -51.17 -9.31
CA VAL A 210 1.66 -51.97 -10.36
C VAL A 210 2.69 -52.64 -11.28
N SER A 211 3.77 -51.96 -11.67
CA SER A 211 4.80 -52.56 -12.54
C SER A 211 5.57 -53.68 -11.84
N VAL A 212 5.88 -53.53 -10.53
CA VAL A 212 6.48 -54.61 -9.71
C VAL A 212 5.52 -55.79 -9.56
N LEU A 213 4.22 -55.54 -9.31
CA LEU A 213 3.21 -56.60 -9.21
C LEU A 213 3.06 -57.35 -10.55
N VAL A 214 2.86 -56.67 -11.67
CA VAL A 214 2.77 -57.28 -13.01
C VAL A 214 4.07 -58.02 -13.37
N GLY A 215 5.23 -57.48 -13.01
CA GLY A 215 6.53 -58.14 -13.16
C GLY A 215 6.60 -59.45 -12.38
N SER A 216 6.22 -59.43 -11.09
CA SER A 216 6.20 -60.63 -10.24
C SER A 216 5.19 -61.70 -10.71
N VAL A 217 4.02 -61.29 -11.21
CA VAL A 217 3.04 -62.20 -11.83
C VAL A 217 3.63 -62.81 -13.11
N SER A 218 4.28 -62.02 -13.95
CA SER A 218 4.94 -62.50 -15.17
C SER A 218 6.06 -63.49 -14.84
N ILE A 219 6.92 -63.16 -13.87
CA ILE A 219 8.00 -64.04 -13.38
C ILE A 219 7.42 -65.34 -12.81
N THR A 220 6.37 -65.28 -11.98
CA THR A 220 5.76 -66.50 -11.41
C THR A 220 5.01 -67.34 -12.45
N VAL A 221 4.42 -66.74 -13.50
CA VAL A 221 3.88 -67.45 -14.67
C VAL A 221 4.99 -68.12 -15.48
N CYS A 222 6.11 -67.43 -15.71
CA CYS A 222 7.29 -68.01 -16.35
C CYS A 222 7.88 -69.17 -15.54
N ILE A 223 7.98 -69.03 -14.21
CA ILE A 223 8.40 -70.12 -13.30
C ILE A 223 7.40 -71.27 -13.33
N ARG A 224 6.08 -71.02 -13.40
CA ARG A 224 5.06 -72.06 -13.54
C ARG A 224 5.18 -72.81 -14.88
N LYS A 225 5.39 -72.11 -16.00
CA LYS A 225 5.69 -72.74 -17.30
C LYS A 225 7.01 -73.53 -17.29
N ALA A 226 8.05 -73.00 -16.65
CA ALA A 226 9.33 -73.70 -16.51
C ALA A 226 9.23 -74.96 -15.64
N ARG A 227 8.48 -74.92 -14.53
CA ARG A 227 8.20 -76.09 -13.67
C ARG A 227 7.27 -77.10 -14.33
N ALA A 228 6.30 -76.66 -15.13
CA ALA A 228 5.49 -77.56 -15.97
C ALA A 228 6.33 -78.31 -17.02
N ASN A 229 7.57 -77.87 -17.28
CA ASN A 229 8.56 -78.55 -18.12
C ASN A 229 9.70 -79.20 -17.32
N LYS A 230 9.67 -79.14 -15.97
CA LYS A 230 10.70 -79.75 -15.09
C LYS A 230 10.15 -80.28 -13.77
N ASP A 231 9.95 -81.60 -13.83
CA ASP A 231 10.51 -82.60 -12.91
C ASP A 231 9.66 -83.15 -11.75
N CYS A 232 10.08 -84.34 -11.30
CA CYS A 232 9.41 -85.23 -10.37
C CYS A 232 10.22 -85.35 -9.07
N ARG A 233 9.55 -85.77 -7.97
CA ARG A 233 10.11 -86.07 -6.63
C ARG A 233 10.70 -84.88 -5.84
N THR A 234 10.73 -84.87 -4.49
CA THR A 234 9.84 -85.42 -3.43
C THR A 234 10.24 -84.79 -2.08
N HIS A 235 9.26 -84.30 -1.30
CA HIS A 235 9.32 -84.15 0.19
C HIS A 235 10.43 -83.20 0.75
N THR A 236 10.39 -82.68 2.00
CA THR A 236 9.75 -83.14 3.25
C THR A 236 9.26 -81.95 4.12
N ALA A 237 8.38 -82.21 5.11
CA ALA A 237 7.84 -81.25 6.10
C ALA A 237 8.87 -80.89 7.23
N LYS A 238 8.66 -80.00 8.22
CA LYS A 238 7.51 -79.28 8.85
C LYS A 238 7.76 -77.74 8.84
N SER A 239 7.02 -76.79 9.45
CA SER A 239 6.01 -76.69 10.54
C SER A 239 5.00 -75.54 10.19
N SER A 240 3.84 -75.20 10.79
CA SER A 240 3.24 -75.12 12.15
C SER A 240 3.92 -74.12 13.11
N ILE A 241 3.25 -73.16 13.80
CA ILE A 241 1.81 -72.88 14.11
C ILE A 241 1.71 -71.42 14.66
N ASN A 242 0.63 -70.60 14.71
CA ASN A 242 -0.66 -70.51 14.00
C ASN A 242 -1.39 -69.14 14.26
N THR A 243 -2.28 -68.71 13.35
CA THR A 243 -3.49 -67.85 13.54
C THR A 243 -3.43 -66.36 14.00
N ALA A 244 -4.48 -65.59 13.66
CA ALA A 244 -4.72 -64.18 14.02
C ALA A 244 -6.21 -63.89 14.33
N LYS A 245 -6.51 -62.80 15.06
CA LYS A 245 -7.76 -61.95 15.13
C LYS A 245 -7.48 -60.80 16.14
N LEU A 246 -7.87 -59.52 15.99
CA LEU A 246 -9.11 -58.82 15.57
C LEU A 246 -10.04 -58.48 16.76
N LEU A 247 -10.79 -57.36 16.66
CA LEU A 247 -11.59 -56.63 17.70
C LEU A 247 -10.77 -55.58 18.50
N LYS A 248 -11.28 -54.40 18.89
CA LYS A 248 -12.51 -53.66 18.48
C LYS A 248 -12.36 -52.14 18.74
N ASP A 249 -13.29 -51.37 18.18
CA ASP A 249 -13.49 -49.91 18.31
C ASP A 249 -14.15 -49.47 19.65
N LYS A 250 -13.93 -48.21 20.07
CA LYS A 250 -14.94 -47.31 20.70
C LYS A 250 -14.50 -45.87 21.05
N ASP A 251 -15.31 -44.90 20.60
CA ASP A 251 -15.81 -43.66 21.25
C ASP A 251 -14.95 -42.78 22.19
N ALA A 252 -14.83 -41.48 21.83
CA ALA A 252 -15.04 -40.33 22.73
C ALA A 252 -15.26 -39.03 21.91
N HIS A 253 -16.08 -38.09 22.40
CA HIS A 253 -16.46 -36.85 21.68
C HIS A 253 -16.65 -35.67 22.65
N ASP A 254 -16.59 -34.45 22.10
CA ASP A 254 -17.16 -33.17 22.61
C ASP A 254 -16.33 -32.23 23.52
N CYS A 255 -16.49 -30.93 23.23
CA CYS A 255 -16.49 -29.75 24.11
C CYS A 255 -16.76 -28.49 23.25
N ARG A 256 -17.68 -27.60 23.66
CA ARG A 256 -18.10 -26.45 22.82
C ARG A 256 -18.59 -25.22 23.61
N CYS A 257 -18.18 -24.01 23.16
CA CYS A 257 -18.78 -22.69 23.48
C CYS A 257 -18.57 -22.19 24.95
N PRO A 258 -18.76 -20.89 25.28
CA PRO A 258 -19.61 -19.86 24.62
C PRO A 258 -18.90 -18.60 24.10
N SER A 259 -19.72 -17.60 23.73
CA SER A 259 -19.44 -16.35 23.01
C SER A 259 -19.42 -15.09 23.90
N PHE A 260 -19.02 -13.95 23.33
CA PHE A 260 -19.39 -12.62 23.81
C PHE A 260 -19.54 -11.62 22.64
N GLU A 261 -20.12 -10.44 22.88
CA GLU A 261 -20.77 -9.58 21.87
C GLU A 261 -20.00 -8.27 21.53
N ASP A 262 -20.60 -7.44 20.65
CA ASP A 262 -20.02 -6.25 19.99
C ASP A 262 -19.78 -5.03 20.90
N GLU A 263 -18.95 -4.09 20.41
CA GLU A 263 -19.19 -2.66 20.59
C GLU A 263 -18.70 -1.83 19.37
N GLU A 264 -19.55 -0.93 18.86
CA GLU A 264 -19.18 0.02 17.79
C GLU A 264 -18.46 1.25 18.35
N LEU A 265 -17.45 1.75 17.62
CA LEU A 265 -17.12 3.19 17.66
C LEU A 265 -16.94 3.76 16.25
N LYS A 266 -17.79 4.73 15.92
CA LYS A 266 -17.81 5.46 14.64
C LYS A 266 -16.95 6.73 14.72
N TYR A 267 -16.13 6.98 13.69
CA TYR A 267 -15.61 8.33 13.40
C TYR A 267 -15.72 8.66 11.90
N ILE A 268 -15.76 9.95 11.60
CA ILE A 268 -16.44 10.51 10.42
C ILE A 268 -15.49 10.66 9.22
N GLN A 269 -15.92 10.22 8.04
CA GLN A 269 -15.29 10.63 6.78
C GLN A 269 -15.74 12.03 6.37
N ILE A 270 -14.79 12.85 5.92
CA ILE A 270 -15.08 14.08 5.18
C ILE A 270 -14.57 13.86 3.75
N GLU A 271 -15.47 13.48 2.85
CA GLU A 271 -15.20 13.61 1.42
C GLU A 271 -15.07 15.09 1.05
N LYS A 272 -14.25 15.36 0.03
CA LYS A 272 -14.15 16.69 -0.57
C LYS A 272 -14.23 16.58 -2.07
N THR A 273 -15.33 17.12 -2.60
CA THR A 273 -15.60 17.34 -4.03
C THR A 273 -14.67 18.40 -4.61
#